data_AF-A0A0S7XRN1-F1
#
_entry.id   AF-A0A0S7XRN1-F1
#
_cell.length_a   1.000
_cell.length_b   1.000
_cell.length_c   1.000
_cell.angle_alpha   90.00
_cell.angle_beta   90.00
_cell.angle_gamma   90.00
#
_symmetry.space_group_name_H-M   'P 1'
#
loop_
_entity.id
_entity.type
_entity.pdbx_description
1 polymer ?
#
loop_
_entity_poly.entity_id
_entity_poly.type
_entity_poly.pdbx_seq_one_letter_code
_entity_poly.pdbx_strand_id
1 'polypeptide(L)' 'MAQTLGLGSCFVSLAQNAINASRTCRKILNMSPADRIHAVVVLGYPAVQFHRAIPRESKTFQWLDT' A
#
# COMPACT_ATOMS: atom_id res chain seq x y z
N MET A 1 7.62 -8.18 6.35
CA MET A 1 7.12 -9.41 5.68
C MET A 1 7.51 -9.44 4.19
N ALA A 2 7.34 -8.39 3.37
CA ALA A 2 7.98 -8.34 2.03
C ALA A 2 9.47 -7.95 2.10
N GLN A 3 9.80 -6.92 2.88
CA GLN A 3 11.18 -6.43 3.07
C GLN A 3 12.11 -7.49 3.67
N THR A 4 11.58 -8.39 4.51
CA THR A 4 12.35 -9.51 5.09
C THR A 4 12.77 -10.54 4.05
N LEU A 5 12.11 -10.57 2.89
CA LEU A 5 12.44 -11.41 1.73
C LEU A 5 13.24 -10.63 0.67
N GLY A 6 13.71 -9.42 0.99
CA GLY A 6 14.42 -8.55 0.05
C GLY A 6 13.53 -7.80 -0.94
N LEU A 7 12.21 -7.87 -0.80
CA LEU A 7 11.25 -7.18 -1.67
C LEU A 7 10.89 -5.79 -1.14
N GLY A 8 10.87 -4.81 -2.03
CA GLY A 8 10.22 -3.53 -1.80
C GLY A 8 8.70 -3.67 -1.85
N SER A 9 8.00 -2.79 -1.14
CA SER A 9 6.53 -2.72 -1.18
C SER A 9 6.03 -1.29 -1.16
N CYS A 10 5.02 -0.98 -1.96
CA CYS A 10 4.38 0.33 -2.01
C CYS A 10 2.85 0.19 -2.03
N PHE A 11 2.18 0.89 -1.12
CA PHE A 11 0.72 1.05 -1.16
C PHE A 11 0.36 2.14 -2.17
N VAL A 12 -0.50 1.81 -3.14
CA VAL A 12 -0.86 2.73 -4.23
C VAL A 12 -2.35 3.06 -4.14
N SER A 13 -2.70 3.98 -3.24
CA SER A 13 -4.10 4.43 -3.04
C SER A 13 -4.71 5.03 -4.31
N LEU A 14 -3.88 5.65 -5.17
CA LEU A 14 -4.36 6.16 -6.45
C LEU A 14 -4.87 5.03 -7.37
N ALA A 15 -4.15 3.92 -7.44
CA ALA A 15 -4.55 2.76 -8.23
C ALA A 15 -5.81 2.12 -7.65
N GLN A 16 -5.90 1.99 -6.32
CA GLN A 16 -7.12 1.54 -5.64
C GLN A 16 -8.35 2.37 -6.07
N ASN A 17 -8.23 3.70 -6.03
CA ASN A 17 -9.33 4.60 -6.37
C ASN A 17 -9.67 4.52 -7.87
N ALA A 18 -8.66 4.54 -8.73
CA ALA A 18 -8.84 4.47 -10.18
C ALA A 18 -9.53 3.16 -10.62
N ILE A 19 -9.12 2.02 -10.07
CA ILE A 19 -9.71 0.73 -10.41
C ILE A 19 -11.16 0.64 -9.92
N ASN A 20 -11.44 1.11 -8.69
CA ASN A 20 -12.82 1.11 -8.19
C ASN A 20 -13.76 2.00 -9.02
N ALA A 21 -13.25 3.11 -9.57
CA ALA A 21 -14.03 4.03 -10.40
C ALA A 21 -14.19 3.56 -11.87
N SER A 22 -13.26 2.74 -12.38
CA SER A 22 -13.25 2.34 -13.79
C SER A 22 -13.86 0.96 -14.03
N ARG A 23 -14.99 0.93 -14.75
CA ARG A 23 -15.62 -0.34 -15.19
C ARG A 23 -14.70 -1.16 -16.10
N THR A 24 -13.88 -0.51 -16.92
CA THR A 24 -12.92 -1.19 -17.80
C THR A 24 -11.84 -1.89 -17.00
N CYS A 25 -11.25 -1.21 -16.00
CA CYS A 25 -10.25 -1.82 -15.12
C CYS A 25 -10.84 -2.99 -14.32
N ARG A 26 -12.06 -2.84 -13.80
CA ARG A 26 -12.78 -3.93 -13.12
C ARG A 26 -13.00 -5.15 -14.00
N LYS A 27 -13.34 -4.95 -15.28
CA LYS A 27 -13.49 -6.04 -16.26
C LYS A 27 -12.15 -6.74 -16.53
N ILE A 28 -11.07 -6.00 -16.71
CA ILE A 28 -9.72 -6.58 -16.94
C ILE A 28 -9.32 -7.48 -15.76
N LEU A 29 -9.68 -7.08 -14.54
CA LEU A 29 -9.40 -7.84 -13.32
C LEU A 29 -10.44 -8.92 -13.01
N ASN A 30 -11.41 -9.16 -13.90
CA ASN A 30 -12.52 -10.10 -13.70
C ASN A 30 -13.26 -9.94 -12.36
N MET A 31 -13.44 -8.68 -11.92
CA MET A 31 -14.11 -8.39 -10.66
C MET A 31 -15.63 -8.47 -10.78
N SER A 32 -16.28 -9.00 -9.74
CA SER A 32 -17.73 -8.91 -9.61
C SER A 32 -18.16 -7.45 -9.37
N PRO A 33 -19.36 -7.03 -9.80
CA PRO A 33 -19.89 -5.71 -9.46
C PRO A 33 -19.96 -5.43 -7.95
N ALA A 34 -20.14 -6.48 -7.14
CA ALA A 34 -20.22 -6.40 -5.67
C ALA A 34 -18.85 -6.25 -4.99
N ASP A 35 -17.75 -6.57 -5.69
CA ASP A 35 -16.41 -6.50 -5.11
C ASP A 35 -15.93 -5.06 -4.99
N ARG A 36 -15.07 -4.79 -4.01
CA ARG A 36 -14.43 -3.49 -3.80
C ARG A 36 -12.96 -3.67 -3.47
N ILE A 37 -12.09 -2.88 -4.12
CA ILE A 37 -10.66 -2.88 -3.80
C ILE A 37 -10.42 -2.01 -2.57
N HIS A 38 -9.82 -2.58 -1.53
CA HIS A 38 -9.47 -1.88 -0.29
C HIS A 38 -8.02 -1.43 -0.25
N ALA A 39 -7.12 -2.12 -0.95
CA ALA A 39 -5.73 -1.75 -1.05
C ALA A 39 -5.14 -2.28 -2.36
N VAL A 40 -4.17 -1.55 -2.90
CA VAL A 40 -3.30 -2.03 -3.97
C VAL A 40 -1.88 -1.95 -3.44
N VAL A 41 -1.17 -3.07 -3.50
CA VAL A 41 0.23 -3.18 -3.06
C VAL A 41 1.06 -3.62 -4.25
N VAL A 42 2.05 -2.81 -4.61
CA VAL A 42 3.08 -3.19 -5.59
C VAL A 42 4.23 -3.83 -4.84
N LEU A 43 4.72 -4.97 -5.35
CA LEU A 43 5.84 -5.73 -4.80
C LEU A 43 6.88 -5.95 -5.90
N GLY A 44 8.16 -5.94 -5.52
CA GLY A 44 9.25 -6.23 -6.44
C GLY A 44 10.63 -5.98 -5.84
N TYR A 45 11.68 -6.30 -6.59
CA TYR A 45 13.04 -5.98 -6.19
C TYR A 45 13.32 -4.49 -6.41
N PRO A 46 13.74 -3.74 -5.37
CA PRO A 46 14.04 -2.33 -5.53
C PRO A 46 15.20 -2.14 -6.53
N ALA A 47 15.00 -1.30 -7.54
CA ALA A 47 16.07 -0.91 -8.47
C ALA A 47 17.11 0.04 -7.81
N VAL A 48 16.75 0.64 -6.67
CA VAL A 48 17.59 1.56 -5.90
C VAL A 48 17.64 1.15 -4.44
N GLN A 49 18.79 1.38 -3.79
CA GLN A 49 18.93 1.21 -2.35
C GLN A 49 18.65 2.54 -1.63
N PHE A 50 17.81 2.48 -0.61
CA PHE A 50 17.56 3.61 0.27
C PHE A 50 18.59 3.58 1.42
N HIS A 51 19.43 4.61 1.51
CA HIS A 51 20.47 4.69 2.54
C HIS A 51 19.94 5.08 3.94
N ARG A 52 18.67 5.50 4.04
CA ARG A 52 18.03 5.86 5.30
C ARG A 52 16.55 5.54 5.28
N ALA A 53 16.00 5.29 6.47
CA ALA A 53 14.55 5.24 6.64
C ALA A 53 13.92 6.62 6.39
N ILE A 54 12.64 6.63 6.03
CA ILE A 54 11.84 7.85 5.97
C ILE A 54 11.80 8.44 7.39
N PRO A 55 12.13 9.72 7.59
CA PRO A 55 12.03 10.35 8.90
C PRO A 55 10.59 10.27 9.40
N ARG A 56 10.42 9.85 10.66
CA ARG A 56 9.12 9.80 11.33
C ARG A 56 9.12 10.84 12.43
N GLU A 57 7.99 11.53 12.58
CA GLU A 57 7.80 12.44 13.72
C GLU A 57 7.83 11.65 15.03
N SER A 58 8.44 12.24 16.06
CA SER A 58 8.47 11.64 17.39
C SER A 58 7.06 11.58 17.95
N LYS A 59 6.65 10.40 18.40
CA LYS A 59 5.35 10.25 19.07
C LYS A 59 5.47 10.79 20.49
N THR A 60 4.71 11.82 20.81
CA THR A 60 4.43 12.21 22.20
C THR A 60 3.36 11.27 22.74
N PHE A 61 3.61 10.65 23.89
CA PHE A 61 2.63 9.82 24.59
C PHE A 61 2.46 10.35 26.03
N GLN A 62 1.25 10.20 26.55
CA GLN A 62 0.93 10.46 27.95
C GLN A 62 0.36 9.17 28.53
N TRP A 63 0.86 8.78 29.71
CA TRP A 63 0.27 7.70 30.48
C TRP A 63 -0.97 8.23 31.20
N LEU A 64 -2.08 7.49 31.10
CA LEU A 64 -3.28 7.72 31.89
C LEU A 64 -3.18 6.81 33.12
N ASP A 65 -2.87 7.40 34.26
CA ASP A 65 -2.97 6.71 35.55
C ASP A 65 -4.47 6.58 35.89
N THR A 66 -4.91 5.35 36.16
CA THR A 66 -6.31 5.00 36.50
C THR A 66 -6.44 4.70 37.98
#